data_AF-A0A8C9Q3D9-F1
#
_entry.id   AF-A0A8C9Q3D9-F1
#
_cell.length_a   1.000
_cell.length_b   1.000
_cell.length_c   1.000
_cell.angle_alpha   90.00
_cell.angle_beta   90.00
_cell.angle_gamma   90.00
#
_symmetry.space_group_name_H-M   'P 1'
#
loop_
_entity.id
_entity.type
_entity.pdbx_description
1 polymer ?
#
loop_
_entity_poly.entity_id
_entity_poly.type
_entity_poly.pdbx_seq_one_letter_code
_entity_poly.pdbx_strand_id
1 'polypeptide(L)'
;MSTYLLPILIFDNDYPIQSSTGTLTIRVCACDNQGNMQSCNAEALVLSAGLSTGALIAILLCVLILLSKLHPSQFVKIGHLYLDAMHQIKNLNFSF
;
A
#
# COMPACT_ATOMS: atom_id res chain seq x y z
N MET A 1 -4.91 -4.18 19.31
CA MET A 1 -6.28 -3.75 18.98
C MET A 1 -7.23 -4.67 19.72
N SER A 2 -8.11 -4.12 20.57
CA SER A 2 -9.02 -4.92 21.39
C SER A 2 -10.45 -4.70 20.91
N THR A 3 -11.21 -5.80 20.79
CA THR A 3 -12.61 -5.78 20.37
C THR A 3 -13.48 -6.26 21.52
N TYR A 4 -14.50 -5.49 21.85
CA TYR A 4 -15.46 -5.81 22.89
C TYR A 4 -16.84 -5.98 22.27
N LEU A 5 -17.54 -7.05 22.65
CA LEU A 5 -18.90 -7.32 22.20
C LEU A 5 -19.86 -6.98 23.33
N LEU A 6 -20.67 -5.96 23.13
CA LEU A 6 -21.63 -5.48 24.11
C LEU A 6 -23.04 -5.88 23.69
N PRO A 7 -23.72 -6.79 24.40
CA PRO A 7 -25.13 -7.06 24.13
C PRO A 7 -25.97 -5.83 24.46
N ILE A 8 -26.88 -5.48 23.56
CA ILE A 8 -27.82 -4.37 23.71
C ILE A 8 -29.26 -4.86 23.56
N LEU A 9 -30.16 -4.29 24.35
CA LEU A 9 -31.59 -4.51 24.26
C LEU A 9 -32.23 -3.21 23.76
N ILE A 10 -33.06 -3.32 22.72
CA ILE A 10 -33.79 -2.19 22.14
C ILE A 10 -35.27 -2.51 22.27
N PHE A 11 -36.07 -1.57 22.73
CA PHE A 11 -37.52 -1.71 22.85
C PHE A 11 -38.23 -0.44 22.36
N ASP A 12 -39.44 -0.63 21.82
CA ASP A 12 -40.32 0.49 21.47
C ASP A 12 -41.11 0.97 22.69
N ASN A 13 -41.85 2.06 22.53
CA ASN A 13 -42.70 2.63 23.58
C ASN A 13 -44.19 2.41 23.27
N ASP A 14 -44.52 1.39 22.47
CA ASP A 14 -45.87 1.06 22.02
C ASP A 14 -46.52 -0.03 22.90
N TYR A 15 -47.80 -0.36 22.63
CA TYR A 15 -48.51 -1.46 23.31
C TYR A 15 -49.14 -2.43 22.30
N PRO A 16 -48.79 -3.73 22.33
CA PRO A 16 -47.82 -4.35 23.23
C PRO A 16 -46.38 -3.93 22.91
N ILE A 17 -45.56 -3.76 23.95
CA ILE A 17 -44.14 -3.42 23.81
C ILE A 17 -43.43 -4.55 23.06
N GLN A 18 -42.62 -4.19 22.08
CA GLN A 18 -41.72 -5.14 21.42
C GLN A 18 -40.26 -4.81 21.68
N SER A 19 -39.46 -5.86 21.82
CA SER A 19 -38.03 -5.74 22.06
C SER A 19 -37.20 -6.66 21.17
N SER A 20 -36.00 -6.22 20.84
CA SER A 20 -34.98 -6.99 20.13
C SER A 20 -33.65 -6.93 20.86
N THR A 21 -32.87 -8.01 20.74
CA THR A 21 -31.49 -8.06 21.26
C THR A 21 -30.53 -7.94 20.08
N GLY A 22 -29.50 -7.11 20.24
CA GLY A 22 -28.40 -6.97 19.29
C GLY A 22 -27.04 -7.04 20.00
N THR A 23 -25.98 -7.06 19.21
CA THR A 23 -24.60 -6.99 19.73
C THR A 23 -23.90 -5.79 19.10
N LEU A 24 -23.43 -4.88 19.93
CA LEU A 24 -22.61 -3.75 19.52
C LEU A 24 -21.13 -4.13 19.61
N THR A 25 -20.42 -4.03 18.49
CA THR A 25 -18.98 -4.30 18.42
C THR A 25 -18.18 -3.02 18.64
N ILE A 26 -17.47 -2.93 19.77
CA ILE A 26 -16.64 -1.78 20.14
C ILE A 26 -15.19 -2.12 19.83
N ARG A 27 -14.52 -1.30 19.02
CA ARG A 27 -13.09 -1.41 18.74
C ARG A 27 -12.33 -0.32 19.48
N VAL A 28 -11.35 -0.73 20.29
CA VAL A 28 -10.48 0.19 21.02
C VAL A 28 -9.10 0.20 20.39
N CYS A 29 -8.61 1.42 20.18
CA CYS A 29 -7.32 1.68 19.56
C CYS A 29 -6.35 2.26 20.56
N ALA A 30 -5.05 2.06 20.30
CA ALA A 30 -4.02 2.72 21.09
C ALA A 30 -3.86 4.17 20.63
N CYS A 31 -3.74 5.07 21.60
CA CYS A 31 -3.43 6.48 21.40
C CYS A 31 -2.10 6.81 22.09
N ASP A 32 -1.40 7.80 21.58
CA ASP A 32 -0.23 8.38 22.25
C ASP A 32 -0.66 9.32 23.41
N ASN A 33 0.33 9.84 24.15
CA ASN A 33 0.09 10.73 25.29
C ASN A 33 -0.51 12.11 24.91
N GLN A 34 -0.49 12.45 23.62
CA GLN A 34 -1.10 13.67 23.08
C GLN A 34 -2.51 13.39 22.52
N GLY A 35 -2.99 12.15 22.61
CA GLY A 35 -4.29 11.72 22.09
C GLY A 35 -4.28 11.40 20.60
N ASN A 36 -3.12 11.37 19.94
CA ASN A 36 -3.04 10.95 18.55
C ASN A 36 -3.18 9.44 18.44
N MET A 37 -4.00 9.00 17.49
CA MET A 37 -4.29 7.61 17.23
C MET A 37 -3.07 6.89 16.64
N GLN A 38 -2.50 5.94 17.36
CA GLN A 38 -1.35 5.15 16.90
C GLN A 38 -1.78 3.92 16.09
N SER A 39 -2.95 3.35 16.40
CA SER A 39 -3.43 2.13 15.76
C SER A 39 -4.97 2.04 15.68
N CYS A 40 -5.58 2.74 14.73
CA CYS A 40 -6.87 2.33 14.13
C CYS A 40 -6.77 2.37 12.60
N ASN A 41 -5.75 1.76 12.00
CA ASN A 41 -5.82 1.61 10.55
C ASN A 41 -7.02 0.68 10.25
N ALA A 42 -8.12 1.27 9.76
CA ALA A 42 -8.75 0.69 8.58
C ALA A 42 -7.57 0.42 7.67
N GLU A 43 -7.26 -0.88 7.49
CA GLU A 43 -6.21 -1.36 6.59
C GLU A 43 -6.12 -0.32 5.52
N ALA A 44 -5.02 0.44 5.49
CA ALA A 44 -4.92 1.49 4.51
C ALA A 44 -5.31 0.77 3.24
N LEU A 45 -6.40 1.20 2.63
CA LEU A 45 -6.64 0.87 1.26
C LEU A 45 -5.55 1.67 0.51
N VAL A 46 -4.25 1.42 0.80
CA VAL A 46 -3.42 0.77 -0.19
C VAL A 46 -4.40 -0.20 -0.79
N LEU A 47 -5.03 0.21 -1.89
CA LEU A 47 -5.49 -0.77 -2.81
C LEU A 47 -4.27 -1.68 -2.86
N SER A 48 -4.38 -2.87 -2.26
CA SER A 48 -3.79 -4.02 -2.89
C SER A 48 -4.50 -4.04 -4.24
N ALA A 49 -4.16 -3.08 -5.10
CA ALA A 49 -4.16 -3.22 -6.51
C ALA A 49 -3.25 -4.42 -6.58
N GLY A 50 -3.88 -5.60 -6.64
CA GLY A 50 -3.27 -6.92 -6.57
C GLY A 50 -2.43 -7.13 -7.82
N LEU A 51 -1.57 -6.17 -8.12
CA LEU A 51 -0.54 -6.22 -9.11
C LEU A 51 0.50 -7.13 -8.50
N SER A 52 0.44 -8.38 -8.93
CA SER A 52 1.57 -9.28 -8.84
C SER A 52 2.85 -8.52 -9.20
N THR A 53 3.97 -8.91 -8.59
CA THR A 53 5.30 -8.34 -8.89
C THR A 53 5.58 -8.28 -10.40
N GLY A 54 5.06 -9.24 -11.18
CA GLY A 54 5.14 -9.24 -12.64
C GLY A 54 4.41 -8.07 -13.31
N ALA A 55 3.25 -7.66 -12.80
CA ALA A 55 2.51 -6.51 -13.33
C ALA A 55 3.25 -5.19 -13.07
N LEU A 56 3.92 -5.06 -11.92
CA LEU A 56 4.76 -3.90 -11.61
C LEU A 56 5.95 -3.79 -12.55
N ILE A 57 6.61 -4.93 -12.84
CA ILE A 57 7.74 -4.99 -13.80
C ILE A 57 7.25 -4.60 -15.21
N ALA A 58 6.10 -5.13 -15.64
CA ALA A 58 5.54 -4.81 -16.96
C ALA A 58 5.21 -3.31 -17.11
N ILE A 59 4.63 -2.69 -16.10
CA ILE A 59 4.33 -1.25 -16.09
C ILE A 59 5.62 -0.44 -16.16
N LEU A 60 6.62 -0.79 -15.35
CA LEU A 60 7.90 -0.09 -15.33
C LEU A 60 8.60 -0.14 -16.70
N LEU A 61 8.64 -1.32 -17.33
CA LEU A 61 9.20 -1.49 -18.68
C LEU A 61 8.44 -0.67 -19.71
N CYS A 62 7.11 -0.63 -19.63
CA CYS A 62 6.28 0.13 -20.54
C CYS A 62 6.57 1.64 -20.46
N VAL A 63 6.71 2.18 -19.24
CA VAL A 63 7.10 3.58 -19.02
C VAL A 63 8.49 3.87 -19.58
N LEU A 64 9.48 3.01 -19.34
CA LEU A 64 10.84 3.18 -19.88
C LEU A 64 10.86 3.18 -21.42
N ILE A 65 10.11 2.27 -22.04
CA ILE A 65 9.98 2.21 -23.50
C ILE A 65 9.32 3.49 -24.02
N LEU A 66 8.19 3.93 -23.44
CA LEU A 66 7.52 5.16 -23.88
C LEU A 66 8.40 6.40 -23.73
N LEU A 67 9.13 6.54 -22.62
CA LEU A 67 10.08 7.63 -22.41
C LEU A 67 11.23 7.61 -23.43
N SER A 68 11.73 6.43 -23.78
CA SER A 68 12.75 6.29 -24.83
C SER A 68 12.27 6.74 -26.21
N LYS A 69 10.96 6.59 -26.49
CA LYS A 69 10.33 7.04 -27.74
C LYS A 69 10.09 8.55 -27.73
N LEU A 70 9.83 9.13 -26.57
CA LEU A 70 9.53 10.56 -26.42
C LEU A 70 10.79 11.44 -26.44
N HIS A 71 11.96 10.91 -26.02
CA HIS A 71 13.23 11.64 -26.01
C HIS A 71 14.42 10.75 -26.46
N PRO A 72 14.50 10.36 -27.75
CA PRO A 72 15.54 9.45 -28.24
C PRO A 72 16.96 10.00 -28.02
N SER A 73 17.13 11.33 -28.03
CA SER A 73 18.41 12.02 -27.89
C SER A 73 19.01 11.99 -26.46
N GLN A 74 18.19 11.75 -25.43
CA GLN A 74 18.67 11.61 -24.04
C GLN A 74 18.96 10.16 -23.66
N PHE A 75 18.25 9.19 -24.24
CA PHE A 75 18.48 7.77 -23.97
C PHE A 75 19.80 7.27 -24.57
N VAL A 76 20.22 7.78 -25.73
CA VAL A 76 21.56 7.47 -26.28
C VAL A 76 22.68 7.93 -25.35
N LYS A 77 22.53 9.07 -24.66
CA LYS A 77 23.52 9.56 -23.68
C LYS A 77 23.57 8.68 -22.43
N ILE A 78 22.43 8.25 -21.91
CA ILE A 78 22.35 7.28 -20.79
C ILE A 78 22.87 5.90 -21.20
N GLY A 79 22.58 5.45 -22.42
CA GLY A 79 23.11 4.20 -22.98
C GLY A 79 24.62 4.25 -23.18
N HIS A 80 25.17 5.38 -23.63
CA HIS A 80 26.62 5.59 -23.73
C HIS A 80 27.26 5.61 -22.33
N LEU A 81 26.70 6.34 -21.37
CA LEU A 81 27.17 6.30 -19.98
C LEU A 81 27.09 4.89 -19.37
N TYR A 82 26.08 4.09 -19.71
CA TYR A 82 25.94 2.71 -19.24
C TYR A 82 26.95 1.77 -19.89
N LEU A 83 27.22 1.92 -21.19
CA LEU A 83 28.30 1.18 -21.88
C LEU A 83 29.68 1.59 -21.39
N ASP A 84 29.91 2.88 -21.16
CA ASP A 84 31.16 3.43 -20.63
C ASP A 84 31.39 2.94 -19.19
N ALA A 85 30.34 2.88 -18.37
CA ALA A 85 30.37 2.28 -17.04
C ALA A 85 30.62 0.76 -17.08
N MET A 86 29.97 0.03 -18.00
CA MET A 86 30.20 -1.41 -18.19
C MET A 86 31.59 -1.72 -18.75
N HIS A 87 32.16 -0.84 -19.58
CA HIS A 87 33.51 -0.95 -20.11
C HIS A 87 34.57 -0.69 -19.02
N GLN A 88 34.31 0.28 -18.13
CA GLN A 88 35.09 0.49 -16.91
C GLN A 88 35.05 -0.73 -15.98
N ILE A 89 33.87 -1.34 -15.78
CA ILE A 89 33.70 -2.55 -14.95
C ILE A 89 34.47 -3.75 -15.54
N LYS A 90 34.52 -3.92 -16.87
CA LYS A 90 35.32 -4.98 -17.51
C LYS A 90 36.83 -4.80 -17.37
N ASN A 91 37.31 -3.58 -17.15
CA ASN A 91 38.74 -3.27 -17.04
C ASN A 91 39.25 -3.23 -15.58
N LEU A 92 38.34 -3.36 -14.61
CA LEU A 92 38.65 -3.71 -13.24
C LEU A 92 38.71 -5.24 -13.17
N ASN A 93 39.91 -5.80 -13.19
CA ASN A 93 40.16 -7.20 -12.84
C ASN A 93 39.68 -7.44 -11.39
N PHE A 94 38.40 -7.75 -11.21
CA PHE A 94 37.87 -8.22 -9.94
C PHE A 94 38.27 -9.69 -9.82
N SER A 95 39.37 -9.92 -9.12
CA SER A 95 39.68 -11.24 -8.59
C SER A 95 38.70 -11.49 -7.43
N PHE A 96 37.74 -12.39 -7.69
CA PHE A 96 36.69 -12.93 -6.82
C PHE A 96 35.54 -11.99 -6.46
#